data_AF-A0A6V8SPT0-F1
#
_entry.id   AF-A0A6V8SPT0-F1
#
_cell.length_a   1.000
_cell.length_b   1.000
_cell.length_c   1.000
_cell.angle_alpha   90.00
_cell.angle_beta   90.00
_cell.angle_gamma   90.00
#
_symmetry.space_group_name_H-M   'P 1'
#
loop_
_entity.id
_entity.type
_entity.pdbx_description
1 polymer ?
#
loop_
_entity_poly.entity_id
_entity_poly.type
_entity_poly.pdbx_seq_one_letter_code
_entity_poly.pdbx_strand_id
1 'polypeptide(L)'
;MRFNTRMMLTGIKQGTNNKTGQPYILITALDKEEGKTMDFLYKGTTPLDFTKYVAFQDYEFEIQVFHGKYLNLNVVDIRQAK
;
A
#
# COMPACT_ATOMS: atom_id res chain seq x y z
N MET A 1 1.18 14.57 -5.28
CA MET A 1 1.77 13.95 -6.50
C MET A 1 1.36 12.49 -6.55
N ARG A 2 1.13 11.91 -7.73
CA ARG A 2 0.89 10.47 -7.89
C ARG A 2 1.91 9.87 -8.84
N PHE A 3 2.33 8.65 -8.58
CA PHE A 3 3.20 7.89 -9.46
C PHE A 3 2.93 6.39 -9.30
N ASN A 4 3.27 5.62 -10.33
CA ASN A 4 3.18 4.17 -10.28
C ASN A 4 4.57 3.58 -10.07
N THR A 5 4.64 2.49 -9.31
CA THR A 5 5.86 1.71 -9.15
C THR A 5 5.54 0.22 -9.10
N ARG A 6 6.47 -0.61 -9.54
CA ARG A 6 6.36 -2.07 -9.45
C ARG A 6 7.08 -2.53 -8.20
N MET A 7 6.34 -3.15 -7.29
CA MET A 7 6.91 -3.70 -6.05
C MET A 7 6.37 -5.11 -5.83
N MET A 8 7.05 -5.89 -5.01
CA MET A 8 6.53 -7.18 -4.56
C MET A 8 5.63 -6.97 -3.35
N LEU A 9 4.37 -7.38 -3.42
CA LEU A 9 3.49 -7.40 -2.27
C LEU A 9 3.95 -8.51 -1.31
N THR A 10 4.23 -8.17 -0.05
CA THR A 10 4.66 -9.16 0.95
C THR A 10 3.61 -9.39 2.03
N GLY A 11 2.69 -8.45 2.24
CA GLY A 11 1.58 -8.63 3.15
C GLY A 11 0.48 -7.58 3.03
N ILE A 12 -0.75 -7.97 3.37
CA ILE A 12 -1.87 -7.06 3.58
C ILE A 12 -2.51 -7.41 4.93
N LYS A 13 -2.71 -6.41 5.79
CA LYS A 13 -3.33 -6.58 7.10
C LYS A 13 -4.38 -5.51 7.34
N GLN A 14 -5.56 -5.92 7.80
CA GLN A 14 -6.54 -4.99 8.36
C GLN A 14 -6.26 -4.80 9.86
N GLY A 15 -6.35 -3.55 10.32
CA GLY A 15 -6.21 -3.20 11.72
C GLY A 15 -7.14 -2.06 12.11
N THR A 16 -7.09 -1.69 13.38
CA THR A 16 -7.84 -0.55 13.93
C THR A 16 -6.86 0.36 14.64
N ASN A 17 -6.98 1.67 14.40
CA ASN A 17 -6.16 2.65 15.11
C ASN A 17 -6.66 2.75 16.56
N ASN A 18 -5.83 2.33 17.52
CA ASN A 18 -6.20 2.29 18.94
C ASN A 18 -6.57 3.67 19.53
N LYS A 19 -6.13 4.78 18.92
CA LYS A 19 -6.45 6.14 19.38
C LYS A 19 -7.74 6.69 18.81
N THR A 20 -8.05 6.37 17.54
CA THR A 20 -9.20 6.95 16.83
C THR A 20 -10.34 5.97 16.62
N GLY A 21 -10.13 4.68 16.88
CA GLY A 21 -11.09 3.60 16.58
C GLY A 21 -11.29 3.35 15.08
N GLN A 22 -10.58 4.08 14.21
CA GLN A 22 -10.79 3.99 12.77
C GLN A 22 -10.09 2.75 12.18
N PRO A 23 -10.78 1.94 11.35
CA PRO A 23 -10.15 0.83 10.66
C PRO A 23 -9.15 1.35 9.62
N TYR A 24 -8.12 0.56 9.36
CA TYR A 24 -7.15 0.80 8.30
C TYR A 24 -6.70 -0.52 7.66
N ILE A 25 -6.17 -0.41 6.44
CA ILE A 25 -5.50 -1.50 5.75
C ILE A 25 -4.04 -1.10 5.59
N LEU A 26 -3.15 -1.94 6.11
CA LEU A 26 -1.71 -1.84 5.96
C LEU A 26 -1.27 -2.75 4.83
N ILE A 27 -0.46 -2.22 3.92
CA ILE A 27 0.11 -2.93 2.80
C ILE A 27 1.62 -2.89 2.96
N THR A 28 2.24 -4.06 3.05
CA THR A 28 3.68 -4.21 3.12
C THR A 28 4.18 -4.64 1.74
N ALA A 29 5.13 -3.90 1.20
CA ALA A 29 5.71 -4.18 -0.12
C ALA A 29 7.24 -4.08 -0.07
N LEU A 30 7.91 -4.91 -0.87
CA LEU A 30 9.35 -4.93 -1.07
C LEU A 30 9.68 -4.28 -2.42
N ASP A 31 10.46 -3.22 -2.39
CA ASP A 31 11.18 -2.72 -3.55
C ASP A 31 12.34 -3.68 -3.83
N LYS A 32 12.28 -4.38 -4.98
CA LYS A 32 13.27 -5.39 -5.35
C LYS A 32 14.57 -4.80 -5.88
N GLU A 33 14.53 -3.55 -6.38
CA GLU A 33 15.72 -2.87 -6.89
C GLU A 33 16.56 -2.35 -5.71
N GLU A 34 15.88 -1.77 -4.73
CA GLU A 34 16.52 -1.16 -3.55
C GLU A 34 16.67 -2.13 -2.37
N GLY A 35 16.00 -3.29 -2.40
CA GLY A 35 15.99 -4.26 -1.30
C GLY A 35 15.28 -3.75 -0.03
N LYS A 36 14.40 -2.77 -0.17
CA LYS A 36 13.75 -2.07 0.96
C LYS A 36 12.29 -2.46 1.10
N THR A 37 11.91 -2.83 2.31
CA THR A 37 10.50 -3.07 2.67
C THR A 37 9.86 -1.77 3.15
N MET A 38 8.67 -1.48 2.65
CA MET A 38 7.89 -0.30 3.01
C MET A 38 6.48 -0.71 3.43
N ASP A 39 5.99 -0.02 4.46
CA ASP A 39 4.61 -0.16 4.95
C ASP A 39 3.80 1.07 4.51
N PHE A 40 2.67 0.80 3.85
CA PHE A 40 1.77 1.82 3.34
C PHE A 40 0.39 1.67 3.95
N LEU A 41 -0.27 2.80 4.20
CA LEU A 41 -1.70 2.78 4.45
C LEU A 41 -2.43 2.81 3.09
N TYR A 42 -3.40 1.91 2.94
CA TYR A 42 -4.35 1.98 1.84
C TYR A 42 -5.33 3.12 2.09
N LYS A 43 -5.48 4.00 1.10
CA LYS A 43 -6.40 5.14 1.12
C LYS A 43 -7.23 5.25 -0.15
N GLY A 44 -7.40 4.15 -0.89
CA GLY A 44 -8.29 4.10 -2.05
C GLY A 44 -9.75 4.35 -1.65
N THR A 45 -10.54 4.89 -2.58
CA THR A 45 -11.95 5.22 -2.36
C THR A 45 -12.87 3.99 -2.40
N THR A 46 -12.40 2.91 -3.02
CA THR A 46 -13.09 1.61 -3.07
C THR A 46 -12.53 0.68 -2.01
N PRO A 47 -13.36 -0.14 -1.32
CA PRO A 47 -12.86 -1.17 -0.42
C PRO A 47 -11.90 -2.12 -1.15
N LEU A 48 -10.72 -2.33 -0.58
CA LEU A 48 -9.74 -3.29 -1.10
C LEU A 48 -10.16 -4.71 -0.72
N ASP A 49 -10.50 -5.52 -1.71
CA ASP A 49 -10.72 -6.95 -1.51
C ASP A 49 -9.37 -7.68 -1.45
N PHE A 50 -8.79 -7.73 -0.24
CA PHE A 50 -7.46 -8.26 -0.01
C PHE A 50 -7.35 -9.78 -0.30
N THR A 51 -8.46 -10.51 -0.42
CA THR A 51 -8.46 -11.96 -0.72
C THR A 51 -7.96 -12.27 -2.14
N LYS A 52 -7.97 -11.27 -3.03
CA LYS A 52 -7.53 -11.39 -4.42
C LYS A 52 -6.01 -11.24 -4.60
N TYR A 53 -5.28 -10.93 -3.54
CA TYR A 53 -3.86 -10.65 -3.61
C TYR A 53 -3.05 -11.79 -3.01
N VAL A 54 -2.00 -12.18 -3.72
CA VAL A 54 -1.10 -13.27 -3.33
C VAL A 54 0.20 -12.65 -2.85
N ALA A 55 0.63 -13.05 -1.64
CA ALA A 55 1.92 -12.60 -1.12
C ALA A 55 3.08 -13.11 -2.00
N PHE A 56 4.17 -12.34 -2.00
CA PHE A 56 5.38 -12.56 -2.78
C PHE A 56 5.17 -12.53 -4.30
N GLN A 57 4.16 -11.79 -4.77
CA GLN A 57 3.95 -11.49 -6.19
C GLN A 57 4.18 -10.01 -6.50
N ASP A 58 4.59 -9.72 -7.73
CA ASP A 58 4.78 -8.36 -8.22
C ASP A 58 3.43 -7.71 -8.56
N TYR A 59 3.24 -6.49 -8.09
CA TYR A 59 2.08 -5.66 -8.39
C TYR A 59 2.53 -4.25 -8.82
N GLU A 60 1.70 -3.59 -9.61
CA GLU A 60 1.79 -2.16 -9.88
C GLU A 60 1.00 -1.41 -8.79
N PHE A 61 1.71 -0.60 -8.01
CA PHE A 61 1.15 0.22 -6.95
C PHE A 61 1.02 1.66 -7.44
N GLU A 62 -0.17 2.23 -7.36
CA GLU A 62 -0.35 3.67 -7.49
C GLU A 62 -0.14 4.31 -6.11
N ILE A 63 0.95 5.08 -5.97
CA ILE A 63 1.31 5.76 -4.74
C ILE A 63 0.94 7.24 -4.84
N GLN A 64 0.20 7.73 -3.85
CA GLN A 64 -0.08 9.15 -3.69
C GLN A 64 0.75 9.75 -2.56
N VAL A 65 1.55 10.76 -2.93
CA VAL A 65 2.35 11.59 -2.02
C VAL A 65 1.55 12.82 -1.62
N PHE A 66 1.36 12.97 -0.31
CA PHE A 66 0.76 14.16 0.30
C PHE A 66 1.82 14.90 1.12
N HIS A 67 1.91 16.21 0.88
CA HIS A 67 2.73 17.11 1.68
C HIS A 67 1.82 17.85 2.67
N GLY A 68 1.93 17.52 3.95
CA GLY A 68 1.28 18.23 5.06
C GLY A 68 2.33 18.72 6.06
N LYS A 69 2.07 18.59 7.36
CA LYS A 69 3.12 18.76 8.39
C LYS A 69 4.23 17.70 8.27
N TYR A 70 3.91 16.55 7.67
CA TYR A 70 4.82 15.45 7.36
C TYR A 70 4.59 14.97 5.93
N LEU A 71 5.60 14.32 5.33
CA LEU A 71 5.45 13.60 4.08
C LEU A 71 4.68 12.30 4.34
N ASN A 72 3.56 12.10 3.64
CA ASN A 72 2.76 10.89 3.74
C ASN A 72 2.71 10.20 2.37
N LEU A 73 3.07 8.91 2.35
CA LEU A 73 2.96 8.04 1.17
C LEU A 73 1.83 7.05 1.43
N ASN A 74 0.84 7.02 0.55
CA ASN A 74 -0.28 6.08 0.63
C ASN A 74 -0.43 5.31 -0.67
N VAL A 75 -0.84 4.06 -0.57
CA VAL A 75 -1.29 3.29 -1.73
C VAL A 75 -2.76 3.62 -1.97
N VAL A 76 -3.09 4.02 -3.20
CA VAL A 76 -4.46 4.33 -3.60
C VAL A 76 -5.06 3.26 -4.52
N ASP A 77 -4.22 2.50 -5.21
CA ASP A 77 -4.63 1.35 -6.03
C ASP A 77 -3.50 0.31 -6.15
N ILE A 78 -3.87 -0.95 -6.37
CA ILE A 78 -2.96 -2.09 -6.58
C ILE A 78 -3.48 -2.96 -7.72
N ARG A 79 -2.68 -3.11 -8.78
CA ARG A 79 -3.01 -3.90 -9.97
C ARG A 79 -1.98 -4.99 -10.18
N GLN A 80 -2.41 -6.18 -10.62
CA GLN A 80 -1.47 -7.25 -10.93
C GLN A 80 -0.54 -6.81 -12.07
N ALA A 81 0.77 -6.96 -11.87
CA ALA A 81 1.74 -6.67 -12.92
C ALA A 81 1.57 -7.68 -14.07
N LYS A 82 1.40 -7.18 -15.29
CA LYS A 82 1.41 -8.01 -16.50
C LYS A 82 2.83 -8.31 -16.97
#